data_AF-A0A6A7ZDZ3-F1
#
_entry.id   AF-A0A6A7ZDZ3-F1
#
_cell.length_a   1.000
_cell.length_b   1.000
_cell.length_c   1.000
_cell.angle_alpha   90.00
_cell.angle_beta   90.00
_cell.angle_gamma   90.00
#
_symmetry.space_group_name_H-M   'P 1'
#
loop_
_entity.id
_entity.type
_entity.pdbx_description
1 polymer ?
#
loop_
_entity_poly.entity_id
_entity_poly.type
_entity_poly.pdbx_seq_one_letter_code
_entity_poly.pdbx_strand_id
1 'polypeptide(L)'
;MDRTKILSEFKNLPVSEIQRYGSSCLRAFCAEKKISHPAIIDLLDHLESMHFSQNLPEWDRQGALLELNGRGDEIPADLEEILIKNKATDLTDLVDSVVEIGIIDLYGGRTNLPIEFLDRAMTILEKNKIQLPAPSA
;
A
#
# COMPACT_ATOMS: atom_id res chain seq x y z
N MET A 1 -5.39 2.26 -17.40
CA MET A 1 -6.56 1.48 -16.94
C MET A 1 -7.56 2.42 -16.30
N ASP A 2 -8.85 2.10 -16.32
CA ASP A 2 -9.88 2.94 -15.71
C ASP A 2 -10.03 2.61 -14.21
N ARG A 3 -9.70 3.58 -13.35
CA ARG A 3 -9.79 3.48 -11.90
C ARG A 3 -11.19 3.06 -11.42
N THR A 4 -12.24 3.60 -12.03
CA THR A 4 -13.63 3.31 -11.65
C THR A 4 -13.98 1.85 -11.87
N LYS A 5 -13.48 1.28 -12.98
CA LYS A 5 -13.65 -0.13 -13.31
C LYS A 5 -12.96 -1.03 -12.29
N ILE A 6 -11.70 -0.72 -11.95
CA ILE A 6 -10.93 -1.48 -10.95
C ILE A 6 -11.65 -1.48 -9.60
N LEU A 7 -12.06 -0.30 -9.11
CA LEU A 7 -12.79 -0.20 -7.84
C LEU A 7 -14.07 -1.02 -7.85
N SER A 8 -14.81 -1.03 -8.96
CA SER A 8 -16.03 -1.84 -9.07
C SER A 8 -15.75 -3.34 -9.00
N GLU A 9 -14.67 -3.81 -9.61
CA GLU A 9 -14.27 -5.23 -9.59
C GLU A 9 -13.79 -5.65 -8.19
N PHE A 10 -13.05 -4.76 -7.51
CA PHE A 10 -12.40 -5.06 -6.23
C PHE A 10 -13.35 -5.04 -5.02
N LYS A 11 -14.51 -4.39 -5.12
CA LYS A 11 -15.51 -4.32 -4.03
C LYS A 11 -15.94 -5.68 -3.47
N ASN A 12 -15.86 -6.74 -4.28
CA ASN A 12 -16.30 -8.08 -3.89
C ASN A 12 -15.13 -9.05 -3.67
N LEU A 13 -13.89 -8.57 -3.74
CA LEU A 13 -12.71 -9.41 -3.52
C LEU A 13 -12.36 -9.51 -2.03
N PRO A 14 -11.68 -10.59 -1.61
CA PRO A 14 -11.08 -10.66 -0.29
C PRO A 14 -10.12 -9.49 -0.04
N VAL A 15 -10.05 -8.99 1.19
CA VAL A 15 -9.14 -7.89 1.56
C VAL A 15 -7.68 -8.18 1.20
N SER A 16 -7.24 -9.44 1.28
CA SER A 16 -5.89 -9.83 0.86
C SER A 16 -5.61 -9.55 -0.64
N GLU A 17 -6.60 -9.69 -1.52
CA GLU A 17 -6.45 -9.34 -2.94
C GLU A 17 -6.41 -7.82 -3.15
N ILE A 18 -7.22 -7.08 -2.38
CA ILE A 18 -7.20 -5.62 -2.37
C ILE A 18 -5.83 -5.12 -1.89
N GLN A 19 -5.30 -5.71 -0.81
CA GLN A 19 -4.00 -5.41 -0.22
C GLN A 19 -2.86 -5.69 -1.20
N ARG A 20 -2.91 -6.81 -1.91
CA ARG A 20 -1.91 -7.17 -2.93
C ARG A 20 -1.89 -6.17 -4.08
N TYR A 21 -3.06 -5.71 -4.51
CA TYR A 21 -3.14 -4.67 -5.53
C TYR A 21 -2.68 -3.31 -5.01
N GLY A 22 -3.00 -2.94 -3.77
CA GLY A 22 -2.42 -1.76 -3.10
C GLY A 22 -0.89 -1.82 -3.06
N SER A 23 -0.31 -2.98 -2.74
CA SER A 23 1.14 -3.21 -2.77
C SER A 23 1.73 -3.06 -4.17
N SER A 24 0.99 -3.47 -5.20
CA SER A 24 1.36 -3.24 -6.61
C SER A 24 1.36 -1.75 -6.97
N CYS A 25 0.43 -0.95 -6.42
CA CYS A 25 0.43 0.51 -6.58
C CYS A 25 1.68 1.14 -5.95
N LEU A 26 2.03 0.75 -4.72
CA LEU A 26 3.25 1.20 -4.05
C LEU A 26 4.51 0.83 -4.86
N ARG A 27 4.59 -0.41 -5.34
CA ARG A 27 5.69 -0.87 -6.20
C ARG A 27 5.81 -0.04 -7.48
N ALA A 28 4.69 0.25 -8.14
CA ALA A 28 4.67 1.06 -9.36
C ALA A 28 5.16 2.50 -9.10
N PHE A 29 4.77 3.08 -7.97
CA PHE A 29 5.25 4.40 -7.56
C PHE A 29 6.77 4.41 -7.33
N CYS A 30 7.28 3.45 -6.57
CA CYS A 30 8.71 3.32 -6.31
C CYS A 30 9.52 3.12 -7.60
N ALA A 31 9.03 2.27 -8.51
CA ALA A 31 9.68 2.02 -9.79
C ALA A 31 9.77 3.29 -10.66
N GLU A 32 8.68 4.03 -10.81
CA GLU A 32 8.64 5.26 -11.62
C GLU A 32 9.51 6.36 -11.00
N LYS A 33 9.50 6.50 -9.68
CA LYS A 33 10.32 7.49 -8.95
C LYS A 33 11.78 7.05 -8.75
N LYS A 34 12.15 5.83 -9.19
CA LYS A 34 13.47 5.22 -9.00
C LYS A 34 13.90 5.15 -7.54
N ILE A 35 12.94 4.88 -6.66
CA ILE A 35 13.17 4.70 -5.23
C ILE A 35 13.42 3.21 -4.99
N SER A 36 14.54 2.91 -4.34
CA SER A 36 14.88 1.57 -3.88
C SER A 36 15.45 1.69 -2.48
N HIS A 37 14.79 1.06 -1.49
CA HIS A 37 15.16 1.14 -0.09
C HIS A 37 14.77 -0.17 0.63
N PRO A 38 15.62 -0.72 1.52
CA PRO A 38 15.31 -1.94 2.26
C PRO A 38 13.97 -1.90 3.00
N ALA A 39 13.69 -0.83 3.75
CA ALA A 39 12.42 -0.69 4.47
C ALA A 39 11.16 -0.72 3.57
N ILE A 40 11.26 -0.26 2.31
CA ILE A 40 10.16 -0.38 1.34
C ILE A 40 10.00 -1.83 0.87
N ILE A 41 11.11 -2.54 0.67
CA ILE A 41 11.10 -3.94 0.27
C ILE A 41 10.47 -4.78 1.38
N ASP A 42 10.91 -4.59 2.62
CA ASP A 42 10.38 -5.31 3.79
C ASP A 42 8.88 -5.05 3.98
N LEU A 43 8.44 -3.81 3.78
CA LEU A 43 7.02 -3.46 3.78
C LEU A 43 6.26 -4.18 2.66
N LEU A 44 6.74 -4.14 1.41
CA LEU A 44 6.07 -4.80 0.29
C LEU A 44 5.94 -6.32 0.51
N ASP A 45 7.01 -6.96 0.99
CA ASP A 45 7.02 -8.39 1.30
C ASP A 45 6.00 -8.71 2.42
N HIS A 46 5.94 -7.86 3.45
CA HIS A 46 4.99 -8.00 4.54
C HIS A 46 3.53 -7.88 4.06
N LEU A 47 3.21 -6.87 3.25
CA LEU A 47 1.85 -6.63 2.76
C LEU A 47 1.37 -7.77 1.84
N GLU A 48 2.25 -8.29 0.99
CA GLU A 48 1.93 -9.44 0.13
C GLU A 48 1.76 -10.75 0.92
N SER A 49 2.44 -10.89 2.06
CA SER A 49 2.31 -12.06 2.93
C SER A 49 0.91 -12.24 3.55
N MET A 50 0.08 -11.17 3.58
CA MET A 50 -1.27 -11.22 4.15
C MET A 50 -2.11 -12.35 3.55
N HIS A 51 -1.99 -12.58 2.23
CA HIS A 51 -2.71 -13.62 1.52
C HIS A 51 -2.42 -15.04 2.06
N PHE A 52 -1.21 -15.26 2.60
CA PHE A 52 -0.78 -16.56 3.12
C PHE A 52 -0.87 -16.65 4.65
N SER A 53 -1.29 -15.58 5.33
CA SER A 53 -1.32 -15.55 6.79
C SER A 53 -2.47 -16.38 7.34
N GLN A 54 -2.14 -17.27 8.28
CA GLN A 54 -3.12 -18.04 9.04
C GLN A 54 -3.53 -17.32 10.34
N ASN A 55 -2.83 -16.25 10.70
CA ASN A 55 -3.07 -15.47 11.91
C ASN A 55 -2.92 -13.98 11.59
N LEU A 56 -4.05 -13.34 11.30
CA LEU A 56 -4.10 -11.94 10.91
C LEU A 56 -3.71 -10.97 12.03
N PRO A 57 -4.10 -11.17 13.31
CA PRO A 57 -3.55 -10.39 14.42
C PRO A 57 -2.03 -10.47 14.53
N GLU A 58 -1.46 -11.64 14.27
CA GLU A 58 0.00 -11.80 14.25
C GLU A 58 0.64 -11.03 13.10
N TRP A 59 0.05 -11.11 11.91
CA TRP A 59 0.48 -10.35 10.74
C TRP A 59 0.48 -8.85 11.05
N ASP A 60 -0.61 -8.31 11.59
CA ASP A 60 -0.72 -6.88 11.97
C ASP A 60 0.38 -6.47 12.96
N ARG A 61 0.64 -7.31 13.98
CA ARG A 61 1.71 -7.08 14.95
C ARG A 61 3.09 -7.03 14.31
N GLN A 62 3.39 -7.91 13.35
CA GLN A 62 4.67 -7.90 12.64
C GLN A 62 4.82 -6.65 11.76
N GLY A 63 3.74 -6.22 11.10
CA GLY A 63 3.76 -5.01 10.29
C GLY A 63 4.05 -3.74 11.08
N ALA A 64 3.57 -3.67 12.33
CA ALA A 64 3.85 -2.55 13.23
C ALA A 64 5.33 -2.47 13.67
N LEU A 65 6.11 -3.55 13.51
CA LEU A 65 7.53 -3.60 13.88
C LEU A 65 8.47 -3.21 12.72
N LEU A 66 7.94 -2.97 11.52
CA LEU A 66 8.75 -2.57 10.38
C LEU A 66 9.24 -1.12 10.54
N GLU A 67 10.43 -0.83 10.01
CA GLU A 67 11.00 0.53 10.00
C GLU A 67 10.14 1.52 9.21
N LEU A 68 9.47 1.04 8.16
CA LEU A 68 8.44 1.78 7.43
C LEU A 68 7.12 1.02 7.57
N ASN A 69 6.21 1.55 8.40
CA ASN A 69 4.99 0.84 8.76
C ASN A 69 3.68 1.55 8.38
N GLY A 70 3.71 2.83 7.99
CA GLY A 70 2.54 3.59 7.56
C GLY A 70 1.50 3.88 8.65
N ARG A 71 1.92 3.92 9.93
CA ARG A 71 1.04 4.07 11.10
C ARG A 71 1.24 5.41 11.84
N GLY A 72 1.82 6.39 11.16
CA GLY A 72 2.15 7.70 11.72
C GLY A 72 3.51 7.76 12.44
N ASP A 73 4.27 6.67 12.45
CA ASP A 73 5.66 6.68 12.89
C ASP A 73 6.56 7.41 11.89
N GLU A 74 7.67 7.96 12.37
CA GLU A 74 8.68 8.58 11.51
C GLU A 74 9.29 7.54 10.57
N ILE A 75 9.45 7.90 9.29
CA ILE A 75 10.12 7.04 8.31
C ILE A 75 11.65 7.10 8.54
N PRO A 76 12.43 6.12 8.04
CA PRO A 76 13.88 6.17 8.11
C PRO A 76 14.45 7.46 7.50
N ALA A 77 15.39 8.10 8.20
CA ALA A 77 15.94 9.40 7.79
C ALA A 77 16.64 9.34 6.42
N ASP A 78 17.32 8.24 6.12
CA ASP A 78 17.94 8.00 4.82
C ASP A 78 16.90 7.81 3.70
N LEU A 79 15.76 7.17 4.00
CA LEU A 79 14.62 7.15 3.10
C LEU A 79 14.05 8.56 2.89
N GLU A 80 13.86 9.34 3.95
CA GLU A 80 13.36 10.72 3.85
C GLU A 80 14.22 11.59 2.91
N GLU A 81 15.55 11.51 3.04
CA GLU A 81 16.49 12.19 2.15
C GLU A 81 16.30 11.78 0.67
N ILE A 82 16.09 10.49 0.42
CA ILE A 82 15.80 9.96 -0.93
C ILE A 82 14.48 10.55 -1.46
N LEU A 83 13.44 10.66 -0.63
CA LEU A 83 12.15 11.21 -1.06
C LEU A 83 12.24 12.70 -1.42
N ILE A 84 12.93 13.49 -0.59
CA ILE A 84 13.16 14.91 -0.83
C ILE A 84 13.91 15.10 -2.16
N LYS A 85 15.01 14.36 -2.34
CA LYS A 85 15.84 14.42 -3.55
C LYS A 85 15.05 14.07 -4.81
N ASN A 86 14.16 13.07 -4.73
CA ASN A 86 13.37 12.59 -5.87
C ASN A 86 12.02 13.29 -6.04
N LYS A 87 11.69 14.30 -5.22
CA LYS A 87 10.38 14.97 -5.20
C LYS A 87 9.24 13.95 -5.11
N ALA A 88 9.38 13.01 -4.20
CA ALA A 88 8.49 11.87 -4.01
C ALA A 88 7.83 11.88 -2.63
N THR A 89 7.51 13.08 -2.11
CA THR A 89 6.88 13.28 -0.80
C THR A 89 5.51 12.64 -0.69
N ASP A 90 4.82 12.40 -1.82
CA ASP A 90 3.55 11.66 -1.86
C ASP A 90 3.72 10.16 -1.49
N LEU A 91 4.94 9.64 -1.32
CA LEU A 91 5.17 8.25 -0.91
C LEU A 91 4.55 7.96 0.46
N THR A 92 4.70 8.87 1.43
CA THR A 92 4.22 8.63 2.80
C THR A 92 2.69 8.45 2.80
N ASP A 93 1.96 9.36 2.15
CA ASP A 93 0.50 9.24 1.99
C ASP A 93 0.09 7.94 1.26
N LEU A 94 0.91 7.49 0.31
CA LEU A 94 0.67 6.24 -0.43
C LEU A 94 0.90 5.02 0.47
N VAL A 95 1.97 5.02 1.25
CA VAL A 95 2.30 3.97 2.23
C VAL A 95 1.17 3.86 3.25
N ASP A 96 0.77 4.97 3.85
CA ASP A 96 -0.35 5.00 4.82
C ASP A 96 -1.62 4.45 4.18
N SER A 97 -1.95 4.90 2.97
CA SER A 97 -3.14 4.41 2.26
C SER A 97 -3.08 2.92 1.97
N VAL A 98 -1.92 2.39 1.56
CA VAL A 98 -1.77 0.98 1.21
C VAL A 98 -1.77 0.08 2.44
N VAL A 99 -1.18 0.52 3.54
CA VAL A 99 -1.15 -0.20 4.82
C VAL A 99 -2.56 -0.35 5.40
N GLU A 100 -3.35 0.74 5.38
CA GLU A 100 -4.69 0.76 5.96
C GLU A 100 -5.68 -0.20 5.28
N ILE A 101 -5.46 -0.57 4.01
CA ILE A 101 -6.31 -1.53 3.28
C ILE A 101 -6.49 -2.83 4.08
N GLY A 102 -5.40 -3.36 4.64
CA GLY A 102 -5.38 -4.65 5.33
C GLY A 102 -5.76 -4.56 6.80
N ILE A 103 -5.69 -3.38 7.41
CA ILE A 103 -5.82 -3.19 8.86
C ILE A 103 -7.18 -2.62 9.25
N ILE A 104 -7.73 -1.71 8.45
CA ILE A 104 -8.86 -0.86 8.88
C ILE A 104 -10.09 -1.65 9.34
N ASP A 105 -10.35 -2.81 8.73
CA ASP A 105 -11.45 -3.71 9.04
C ASP A 105 -11.01 -5.05 9.66
N LEU A 106 -9.72 -5.20 9.96
CA LEU A 106 -9.09 -6.46 10.37
C LEU A 106 -9.78 -7.14 11.56
N TYR A 107 -10.23 -6.34 12.52
CA TYR A 107 -10.83 -6.79 13.77
C TYR A 107 -12.36 -6.95 13.70
N GLY A 108 -12.89 -7.28 12.52
CA GLY A 108 -14.30 -7.60 12.30
C GLY A 108 -15.12 -6.44 11.72
N GLY A 109 -14.46 -5.39 11.25
CA GLY A 109 -15.09 -4.35 10.43
C GLY A 109 -15.61 -4.93 9.12
N ARG A 110 -16.70 -4.36 8.61
CA ARG A 110 -17.29 -4.73 7.32
C ARG A 110 -17.75 -3.46 6.61
N THR A 111 -16.79 -2.62 6.29
CA THR A 111 -17.02 -1.32 5.69
C THR A 111 -16.54 -1.30 4.24
N ASN A 112 -16.69 -0.16 3.57
CA ASN A 112 -16.05 0.08 2.28
C ASN A 112 -14.67 0.73 2.42
N LEU A 113 -14.15 0.90 3.64
CA LEU A 113 -12.89 1.62 3.89
C LEU A 113 -11.68 1.01 3.16
N PRO A 114 -11.51 -0.32 3.07
CA PRO A 114 -10.41 -0.88 2.27
C PRO A 114 -10.44 -0.42 0.80
N ILE A 115 -11.63 -0.24 0.23
CA ILE A 115 -11.82 0.26 -1.14
C ILE A 115 -11.56 1.76 -1.22
N GLU A 116 -11.95 2.54 -0.21
CA GLU A 116 -11.66 3.98 -0.14
C GLU A 116 -10.16 4.25 -0.04
N PHE A 117 -9.44 3.46 0.76
CA PHE A 117 -7.98 3.53 0.84
C PHE A 117 -7.29 3.09 -0.45
N LEU A 118 -7.83 2.07 -1.13
CA LEU A 118 -7.36 1.72 -2.46
C LEU A 118 -7.58 2.86 -3.49
N ASP A 119 -8.73 3.53 -3.47
CA ASP A 119 -8.99 4.69 -4.33
C ASP A 119 -8.01 5.85 -4.07
N ARG A 120 -7.68 6.10 -2.78
CA ARG A 120 -6.64 7.07 -2.40
C ARG A 120 -5.28 6.70 -2.99
N ALA A 121 -4.85 5.45 -2.82
CA ALA A 121 -3.59 4.97 -3.39
C ALA A 121 -3.54 5.17 -4.92
N MET A 122 -4.60 4.79 -5.65
CA MET A 122 -4.68 4.99 -7.09
C MET A 122 -4.70 6.46 -7.50
N THR A 123 -5.38 7.31 -6.73
CA THR A 123 -5.40 8.77 -6.96
C THR A 123 -4.00 9.37 -6.82
N ILE A 124 -3.18 8.90 -5.87
CA ILE A 124 -1.79 9.35 -5.72
C ILE A 124 -0.96 8.98 -6.95
N LEU A 125 -1.12 7.77 -7.49
CA LEU A 125 -0.45 7.35 -8.73
C LEU A 125 -0.87 8.26 -9.90
N GLU A 126 -2.17 8.48 -10.09
CA GLU A 126 -2.68 9.34 -11.17
C GLU A 126 -2.20 10.79 -11.05
N LYS A 127 -2.20 11.37 -9.84
CA LYS A 127 -1.64 12.70 -9.54
C LYS A 127 -0.17 12.78 -9.96
N ASN A 128 0.58 11.70 -9.78
CA ASN A 128 1.98 11.59 -10.17
C ASN A 128 2.18 11.15 -11.63
N LYS A 129 1.11 11.03 -12.42
CA LYS A 129 1.12 10.56 -13.83
C LYS A 129 1.66 9.15 -14.00
N ILE A 130 1.54 8.33 -12.96
CA ILE A 130 1.95 6.92 -12.94
C ILE A 130 0.78 6.08 -13.42
N GLN A 131 1.05 5.16 -14.34
CA GLN A 131 0.01 4.25 -14.80
C GLN A 131 -0.37 3.28 -13.68
N LEU A 132 -1.68 3.08 -13.50
CA LEU A 132 -2.18 2.05 -12.59
C LEU A 132 -1.69 0.66 -13.03
N PRO A 133 -1.18 -0.17 -12.11
CA PRO A 133 -0.74 -1.53 -12.43
C PRO A 133 -1.93 -2.36 -12.92
N ALA A 134 -1.67 -3.41 -13.71
CA ALA A 134 -2.70 -4.37 -14.05
C ALA A 134 -3.15 -5.15 -12.80
N PRO A 135 -4.44 -5.50 -12.64
CA PRO A 135 -4.86 -6.38 -11.55
C PRO A 135 -4.16 -7.71 -11.76
N SER A 136 -3.62 -8.29 -10.68
CA SER A 136 -3.07 -9.64 -10.77
C SER A 136 -4.22 -10.59 -11.11
N ALA A 137 -4.03 -11.45 -12.12
CA ALA A 137 -5.00 -12.47 -12.51
C ALA A 137 -5.11 -13.59 -11.48
#